data_AF-A0A6H2BUN2-F1
#
_entry.id   AF-A0A6H2BUN2-F1
#
_cell.length_a   1.000
_cell.length_b   1.000
_cell.length_c   1.000
_cell.angle_alpha   90.00
_cell.angle_beta   90.00
_cell.angle_gamma   90.00
#
_symmetry.space_group_name_H-M   'P 1'
#
loop_
_entity.id
_entity.type
_entity.pdbx_description
1 polymer ?
#
loop_
_entity_poly.entity_id
_entity_poly.type
_entity_poly.pdbx_seq_one_letter_code
_entity_poly.pdbx_strand_id
1 'polypeptide(L)'
;MNSSSVSSQSEVEESNSIQAELIRINDLLRLCGIFGVATDFLSSLSEIPRIEVPFPRQLSSLKDSGLGTLALVDTPGLSEDKSLNLVNVVKDRLIASSLVLVVVDYTKIGQTDPAKVKKLVDEIAAIKGRDRTYIIVNKIDDRDPNNPEDLTTQQILNLVKTKYEIDDPQNRVFEMSAIKGFLATNFQREKEIYQPTELRKRKSFEALGQKYYSDSWEDRKENISLSEMDKAANKYWQKSGFADFMEKAIAPLVPSIKDALNDISRIFTSFLSCLSKQKGILERDIQRLEIEINQLEIEITAINSHITNISEVENIKSKAKKELNIILDTESLGLSGEIDHHANILLENARDLDRSKISFWDLILSSNYSNSEMFMEISIFRDRYCKTTEYYCNRLTDILLNRLKQIIDQINSDYSTQHELVLGNAQKRLHKIVRCDIKSDTYRNFIISYEKVTPRSEYFVRNFSDGHNMYGESFSTANTPDNQRFILLSRTEYRWGCYNTTAFVPNDLRPWCEDTISNFKKIGQNIICDIEKRLNEDIDAFIQQRDNLLKEYEISLQFTIQTKKKIQNSYRIFVSQYSEFLGKTANLEKDLKYLQEYFKQH
;
A
#
# COMPACT_ATOMS: atom_id res chain seq x y z
N MET A 1 -61.37 -11.59 -1.40
CA MET A 1 -62.31 -11.05 -2.41
C MET A 1 -61.90 -11.60 -3.77
N ASN A 2 -62.91 -11.97 -4.56
CA ASN A 2 -62.88 -12.47 -5.95
C ASN A 2 -62.33 -13.89 -6.17
N SER A 3 -63.17 -14.88 -5.85
CA SER A 3 -63.18 -16.20 -6.48
C SER A 3 -63.91 -16.09 -7.83
N SER A 4 -63.16 -15.84 -8.90
CA SER A 4 -63.67 -15.97 -10.27
C SER A 4 -63.60 -17.42 -10.69
N SER A 5 -64.77 -18.02 -10.90
CA SER A 5 -65.00 -19.27 -11.61
C SER A 5 -64.31 -19.25 -12.98
N VAL A 6 -63.25 -20.02 -13.16
CA VAL A 6 -62.66 -20.27 -14.47
C VAL A 6 -62.89 -21.72 -14.87
N SER A 7 -63.44 -21.85 -16.07
CA SER A 7 -63.92 -23.04 -16.74
C SER A 7 -62.84 -24.09 -16.96
N SER A 8 -63.16 -25.35 -16.67
CA SER A 8 -62.28 -26.53 -16.82
C SER A 8 -61.84 -26.89 -18.26
N GLN A 9 -62.10 -26.03 -19.26
CA GLN A 9 -61.54 -26.16 -20.61
C GLN A 9 -60.27 -25.30 -20.83
N SER A 10 -60.11 -24.18 -20.11
CA SER A 10 -58.93 -23.30 -20.30
C SER A 10 -57.66 -23.83 -19.60
N GLU A 11 -57.79 -24.56 -18.49
CA GLU A 11 -56.64 -25.12 -17.75
C GLU A 11 -55.84 -26.17 -18.55
N VAL A 12 -56.48 -26.89 -19.47
CA VAL A 12 -55.83 -27.94 -20.28
C VAL A 12 -55.08 -27.35 -21.48
N GLU A 13 -55.56 -26.23 -22.04
CA GLU A 13 -54.86 -25.51 -23.12
C GLU A 13 -53.60 -24.78 -22.62
N GLU A 14 -53.62 -24.26 -21.38
CA GLU A 14 -52.46 -23.60 -20.77
C GLU A 14 -51.33 -24.58 -20.40
N SER A 15 -51.65 -25.78 -19.89
CA SER A 15 -50.66 -26.78 -19.47
C SER A 15 -49.83 -27.33 -20.65
N ASN A 16 -50.47 -27.62 -21.78
CA ASN A 16 -49.79 -28.14 -22.97
C ASN A 16 -48.83 -27.09 -23.59
N SER A 17 -49.22 -25.81 -23.54
CA SER A 17 -48.38 -24.70 -24.03
C SER A 17 -47.14 -24.50 -23.13
N ILE A 18 -47.33 -24.53 -21.81
CA ILE A 18 -46.23 -24.45 -20.83
C ILE A 18 -45.26 -25.63 -21.00
N GLN A 19 -45.79 -26.85 -21.16
CA GLN A 19 -44.97 -28.04 -21.36
C GLN A 19 -44.15 -27.95 -22.67
N ALA A 20 -44.77 -27.49 -23.76
CA ALA A 20 -44.07 -27.30 -25.02
C ALA A 20 -42.92 -26.29 -24.91
N GLU A 21 -43.12 -25.20 -24.17
CA GLU A 21 -42.09 -24.17 -23.99
C GLU A 21 -40.95 -24.65 -23.07
N LEU A 22 -41.26 -25.37 -21.99
CA LEU A 22 -40.26 -26.00 -21.13
C LEU A 22 -39.42 -27.05 -21.89
N ILE A 23 -40.04 -27.82 -22.79
CA ILE A 23 -39.33 -28.75 -23.69
C ILE A 23 -38.36 -27.99 -24.60
N ARG A 24 -38.80 -26.89 -25.22
CA ARG A 24 -37.95 -26.07 -26.10
C ARG A 24 -36.75 -25.48 -25.37
N ILE A 25 -36.94 -24.97 -24.15
CA ILE A 25 -35.84 -24.45 -23.33
C ILE A 25 -34.84 -25.56 -22.98
N ASN A 26 -35.33 -26.74 -22.59
CA ASN A 26 -34.48 -27.89 -22.27
C ASN A 26 -33.70 -28.37 -23.51
N ASP A 27 -34.35 -28.46 -24.67
CA ASP A 27 -33.70 -28.85 -25.93
C ASP A 27 -32.67 -27.82 -26.40
N LEU A 28 -32.92 -26.52 -26.20
CA LEU A 28 -31.93 -25.48 -26.46
C LEU A 28 -30.70 -25.64 -25.56
N LEU A 29 -30.88 -25.94 -24.28
CA LEU A 29 -29.77 -26.19 -23.36
C LEU A 29 -28.96 -27.45 -23.72
N ARG A 30 -29.64 -28.51 -24.15
CA ARG A 30 -29.00 -29.71 -24.69
C ARG A 30 -28.15 -29.39 -25.91
N LEU A 31 -28.66 -28.56 -26.83
CA LEU A 31 -27.91 -28.08 -28.00
C LEU A 31 -26.69 -27.25 -27.58
N CYS A 32 -26.84 -26.31 -26.64
CA CYS A 32 -25.71 -25.53 -26.09
C CYS A 32 -24.62 -26.45 -25.53
N GLY A 33 -25.01 -27.49 -24.78
CA GLY A 33 -24.07 -28.50 -24.26
C GLY A 33 -23.36 -29.31 -25.35
N ILE A 34 -24.06 -29.67 -26.44
CA ILE A 34 -23.45 -30.36 -27.60
C ILE A 34 -22.45 -29.46 -28.33
N PHE A 35 -22.77 -28.19 -28.49
CA PHE A 35 -21.94 -27.23 -29.23
C PHE A 35 -20.91 -26.50 -28.36
N GLY A 36 -20.84 -26.79 -27.05
CA GLY A 36 -19.91 -26.14 -26.12
C GLY A 36 -20.16 -24.64 -25.93
N VAL A 37 -21.40 -24.18 -26.14
CA VAL A 37 -21.80 -22.78 -25.98
C VAL A 37 -22.09 -22.50 -24.50
N ALA A 38 -21.53 -21.41 -23.97
CA ALA A 38 -21.78 -20.98 -22.60
C ALA A 38 -23.27 -20.70 -22.35
N THR A 39 -23.80 -21.23 -21.24
CA THR A 39 -25.22 -21.10 -20.86
C THR A 39 -25.50 -19.90 -19.97
N ASP A 40 -24.64 -18.87 -20.02
CA ASP A 40 -24.69 -17.70 -19.13
C ASP A 40 -26.00 -16.93 -19.25
N PHE A 41 -26.70 -17.03 -20.39
CA PHE A 41 -28.04 -16.45 -20.58
C PHE A 41 -29.08 -17.00 -19.58
N LEU A 42 -28.90 -18.21 -19.02
CA LEU A 42 -29.79 -18.72 -17.98
C LEU A 42 -29.76 -17.85 -16.72
N SER A 43 -28.62 -17.24 -16.41
CA SER A 43 -28.51 -16.31 -15.28
C SER A 43 -29.26 -14.98 -15.51
N SER A 44 -29.63 -14.69 -16.77
CA SER A 44 -30.41 -13.50 -17.14
C SER A 44 -31.92 -13.72 -17.16
N LEU A 45 -32.40 -14.95 -16.94
CA LEU A 45 -33.83 -15.23 -16.75
C LEU A 45 -34.28 -14.62 -15.42
N SER A 46 -34.93 -13.46 -15.50
CA SER A 46 -35.41 -12.72 -14.32
C SER A 46 -36.51 -13.46 -13.55
N GLU A 47 -37.26 -14.32 -14.24
CA GLU A 47 -38.35 -15.11 -13.66
C GLU A 47 -38.25 -16.57 -14.13
N ILE A 48 -38.28 -17.49 -13.17
CA ILE A 48 -38.32 -18.93 -13.44
C ILE A 48 -39.80 -19.32 -13.61
N PRO A 49 -40.16 -20.17 -14.60
CA PRO A 49 -41.51 -20.71 -14.70
C PRO A 49 -41.97 -21.32 -13.37
N ARG A 50 -43.05 -20.78 -12.81
CA ARG A 50 -43.58 -21.17 -11.50
C ARG A 50 -44.98 -21.74 -11.67
N ILE A 51 -45.21 -22.89 -11.04
CA ILE A 51 -46.55 -23.48 -10.91
C ILE A 51 -46.98 -23.28 -9.46
N GLU A 52 -48.06 -22.53 -9.25
CA GLU A 52 -48.68 -22.39 -7.94
C GLU A 52 -49.84 -23.39 -7.82
N VAL A 53 -49.80 -24.23 -6.78
CA VAL A 53 -50.87 -25.20 -6.51
C VAL A 53 -51.48 -24.95 -5.13
N PRO A 54 -52.79 -25.17 -4.95
CA PRO A 54 -53.40 -25.16 -3.62
C PRO A 54 -52.72 -26.19 -2.71
N PHE A 55 -52.48 -25.82 -1.45
CA PHE A 55 -51.93 -26.74 -0.46
C PHE A 55 -52.91 -27.89 -0.21
N PRO A 56 -52.50 -29.18 -0.30
CA PRO A 56 -53.40 -30.31 -0.14
C PRO A 56 -54.11 -30.32 1.21
N ARG A 57 -55.41 -30.65 1.22
CA ARG A 57 -56.23 -30.66 2.44
C ARG A 57 -55.75 -31.65 3.49
N GLN A 58 -55.18 -32.77 3.06
CA GLN A 58 -54.60 -33.81 3.90
C GLN A 58 -53.41 -33.29 4.74
N LEU A 59 -52.93 -32.07 4.42
CA LEU A 59 -51.82 -31.38 5.06
C LEU A 59 -52.27 -30.03 5.67
N SER A 60 -53.57 -29.82 5.89
CA SER A 60 -54.12 -28.55 6.40
C SER A 60 -53.56 -28.16 7.77
N SER A 61 -53.21 -29.12 8.63
CA SER A 61 -52.56 -28.87 9.92
C SER A 61 -51.22 -28.12 9.79
N LEU A 62 -50.50 -28.31 8.67
CA LEU A 62 -49.28 -27.55 8.37
C LEU A 62 -49.60 -26.15 7.84
N LYS A 63 -50.72 -25.99 7.14
CA LYS A 63 -51.19 -24.70 6.59
C LYS A 63 -51.65 -23.73 7.68
N ASP A 64 -52.31 -24.26 8.72
CA ASP A 64 -52.84 -23.46 9.84
C ASP A 64 -51.74 -22.85 10.72
N SER A 65 -50.47 -23.28 10.54
CA SER A 65 -49.32 -22.67 11.21
C SER A 65 -49.00 -21.25 10.71
N GLY A 66 -49.44 -20.87 9.50
CA GLY A 66 -49.25 -19.54 8.92
C GLY A 66 -47.80 -19.14 8.63
N LEU A 67 -46.83 -20.04 8.80
CA LEU A 67 -45.40 -19.72 8.76
C LEU A 67 -44.72 -20.29 7.51
N GLY A 68 -44.57 -19.44 6.48
CA GLY A 68 -43.65 -19.65 5.36
C GLY A 68 -44.27 -20.09 4.04
N THR A 69 -43.40 -20.27 3.04
CA THR A 69 -43.76 -20.76 1.69
C THR A 69 -42.96 -22.04 1.41
N LEU A 70 -43.65 -23.13 1.08
CA LEU A 70 -43.00 -24.35 0.60
C LEU A 70 -42.75 -24.24 -0.90
N ALA A 71 -41.48 -24.22 -1.29
CA ALA A 71 -41.06 -24.27 -2.69
C ALA A 71 -40.40 -25.62 -2.98
N LEU A 72 -40.90 -26.32 -4.00
CA LEU A 72 -40.30 -27.55 -4.53
C LEU A 72 -39.58 -27.20 -5.83
N VAL A 73 -38.31 -27.56 -5.93
CA VAL A 73 -37.49 -27.35 -7.13
C VAL A 73 -37.24 -28.71 -7.75
N ASP A 74 -37.80 -28.95 -8.93
CA ASP A 74 -37.53 -30.16 -9.70
C ASP A 74 -36.24 -29.98 -10.51
N THR A 75 -35.46 -31.05 -10.62
CA THR A 75 -34.14 -31.04 -11.26
C THR A 75 -34.07 -32.11 -12.35
N PRO A 76 -33.37 -31.88 -13.47
CA PRO A 76 -33.18 -32.91 -14.50
C PRO A 76 -32.61 -34.21 -13.94
N GLY A 77 -33.05 -35.35 -14.47
CA GLY A 77 -32.63 -36.66 -13.99
C GLY A 77 -31.17 -37.01 -14.34
N LEU A 78 -30.54 -37.87 -13.54
CA LEU A 78 -29.16 -38.36 -13.75
C LEU A 78 -28.92 -39.01 -15.13
N SER A 79 -29.95 -39.59 -15.74
CA SER A 79 -29.85 -40.19 -17.09
C SER A 79 -29.83 -39.15 -18.21
N GLU A 80 -30.16 -37.89 -17.92
CA GLU A 80 -30.15 -36.76 -18.86
C GLU A 80 -28.80 -36.03 -18.87
N ASP A 81 -27.89 -36.34 -17.93
CA ASP A 81 -26.62 -35.64 -17.67
C ASP A 81 -25.43 -36.13 -18.54
N LYS A 82 -25.55 -36.08 -19.86
CA LYS A 82 -24.40 -36.43 -20.74
C LYS A 82 -23.45 -35.27 -21.04
N SER A 83 -23.79 -34.02 -20.69
CA SER A 83 -22.99 -32.84 -21.04
C SER A 83 -23.09 -31.64 -20.09
N LEU A 84 -24.04 -31.62 -19.15
CA LEU A 84 -24.38 -30.44 -18.35
C LEU A 84 -24.16 -30.76 -16.88
N ASN A 85 -22.96 -30.56 -16.36
CA ASN A 85 -22.59 -30.76 -14.95
C ASN A 85 -23.69 -30.23 -13.99
N LEU A 86 -24.68 -31.08 -13.66
CA LEU A 86 -26.00 -30.66 -13.20
C LEU A 86 -25.91 -29.92 -11.87
N VAL A 87 -24.98 -30.35 -11.03
CA VAL A 87 -24.66 -29.74 -9.74
C VAL A 87 -24.29 -28.26 -9.90
N ASN A 88 -23.60 -27.87 -10.98
CA ASN A 88 -23.27 -26.47 -11.23
C ASN A 88 -24.49 -25.63 -11.62
N VAL A 89 -25.42 -26.20 -12.37
CA VAL A 89 -26.65 -25.50 -12.81
C VAL A 89 -27.61 -25.26 -11.65
N VAL A 90 -27.65 -26.18 -10.67
CA VAL A 90 -28.55 -26.07 -9.52
C VAL A 90 -27.85 -25.63 -8.22
N LYS A 91 -26.55 -25.32 -8.26
CA LYS A 91 -25.72 -25.06 -7.06
C LYS A 91 -26.29 -24.00 -6.14
N ASP A 92 -26.68 -22.85 -6.69
CA ASP A 92 -27.22 -21.74 -5.91
C ASP A 92 -28.56 -22.11 -5.26
N ARG A 93 -29.34 -22.97 -5.92
CA ARG A 93 -30.61 -23.49 -5.37
C ARG A 93 -30.38 -24.56 -4.32
N LEU A 94 -29.36 -25.41 -4.47
CA LEU A 94 -28.93 -26.35 -3.44
C LEU A 94 -28.41 -25.64 -2.18
N ILE A 95 -27.69 -24.52 -2.34
CA ILE A 95 -27.25 -23.69 -1.20
C ILE A 95 -28.46 -23.11 -0.47
N ALA A 96 -29.44 -22.60 -1.21
CA ALA A 96 -30.62 -21.94 -0.65
C ALA A 96 -31.71 -22.90 -0.12
N SER A 97 -31.72 -24.18 -0.50
CA SER A 97 -32.77 -25.13 -0.11
C SER A 97 -32.78 -25.39 1.40
N SER A 98 -33.89 -25.81 2.01
CA SER A 98 -33.86 -26.28 3.40
C SER A 98 -33.43 -27.73 3.51
N LEU A 99 -33.79 -28.53 2.50
CA LEU A 99 -33.64 -29.97 2.44
C LEU A 99 -33.48 -30.40 0.97
N VAL A 100 -32.74 -31.48 0.71
CA VAL A 100 -32.56 -32.08 -0.62
C VAL A 100 -33.13 -33.49 -0.64
N LEU A 101 -33.97 -33.78 -1.63
CA LEU A 101 -34.63 -35.07 -1.82
C LEU A 101 -33.96 -35.87 -2.94
N VAL A 102 -33.43 -37.04 -2.63
CA VAL A 102 -32.91 -38.00 -3.61
C VAL A 102 -33.95 -39.07 -3.83
N VAL A 103 -34.62 -39.03 -4.99
CA VAL A 103 -35.68 -39.97 -5.34
C VAL A 103 -35.09 -41.17 -6.07
N VAL A 104 -35.28 -42.35 -5.50
CA VAL A 104 -34.76 -43.63 -6.00
C VAL A 104 -35.93 -44.54 -6.39
N ASP A 105 -35.84 -45.16 -7.56
CA ASP A 105 -36.81 -46.16 -8.02
C ASP A 105 -36.59 -47.49 -7.30
N TYR A 106 -37.60 -47.98 -6.56
CA TYR A 106 -37.59 -49.25 -5.83
C TYR A 106 -37.17 -50.42 -6.73
N THR A 107 -37.73 -50.50 -7.95
CA THR A 107 -37.46 -51.62 -8.88
C THR A 107 -36.00 -51.68 -9.33
N LYS A 108 -35.27 -50.56 -9.22
CA LYS A 108 -33.87 -50.42 -9.65
C LYS A 108 -32.90 -50.25 -8.50
N ILE A 109 -33.36 -50.23 -7.24
CA ILE A 109 -32.54 -49.88 -6.09
C ILE A 109 -31.34 -50.84 -5.92
N GLY A 110 -31.54 -52.12 -6.22
CA GLY A 110 -30.50 -53.16 -6.21
C GLY A 110 -29.61 -53.18 -7.47
N GLN A 111 -30.11 -52.73 -8.62
CA GLN A 111 -29.44 -52.86 -9.93
C GLN A 111 -28.72 -51.58 -10.40
N THR A 112 -29.03 -50.43 -9.81
CA THR A 112 -28.39 -49.15 -10.18
C THR A 112 -26.91 -49.14 -9.78
N ASP A 113 -26.03 -48.74 -10.70
CA ASP A 113 -24.59 -48.52 -10.46
C ASP A 113 -24.39 -47.65 -9.20
N PRO A 114 -23.91 -48.25 -8.09
CA PRO A 114 -23.76 -47.57 -6.82
C PRO A 114 -22.86 -46.34 -6.91
N ALA A 115 -21.88 -46.34 -7.81
CA ALA A 115 -20.86 -45.31 -7.87
C ALA A 115 -21.42 -43.95 -8.31
N LYS A 116 -22.36 -43.92 -9.27
CA LYS A 116 -22.90 -42.67 -9.82
C LYS A 116 -23.84 -41.96 -8.85
N VAL A 117 -24.75 -42.70 -8.23
CA VAL A 117 -25.70 -42.13 -7.28
C VAL A 117 -25.00 -41.73 -5.99
N LYS A 118 -24.03 -42.54 -5.52
CA LYS A 118 -23.18 -42.19 -4.37
C LYS A 118 -22.41 -40.89 -4.62
N LYS A 119 -21.76 -40.76 -5.79
CA LYS A 119 -21.04 -39.54 -6.16
C LYS A 119 -21.93 -38.30 -6.11
N LEU A 120 -23.16 -38.38 -6.65
CA LEU A 120 -24.12 -37.26 -6.58
C LEU A 120 -24.48 -36.94 -5.13
N VAL A 121 -24.79 -37.95 -4.31
CA VAL A 121 -25.12 -37.76 -2.89
C VAL A 121 -23.95 -37.10 -2.15
N ASP A 122 -22.72 -37.53 -2.41
CA ASP A 122 -21.51 -36.94 -1.82
C ASP A 122 -21.28 -35.49 -2.26
N GLU A 123 -21.51 -35.17 -3.55
CA GLU A 123 -21.42 -33.80 -4.07
C GLU A 123 -22.48 -32.87 -3.48
N ILE A 124 -23.73 -33.34 -3.36
CA ILE A 124 -24.82 -32.61 -2.69
C ILE A 124 -24.49 -32.43 -1.20
N ALA A 125 -24.03 -33.48 -0.54
CA ALA A 125 -23.64 -33.45 0.86
C ALA A 125 -22.48 -32.49 1.13
N ALA A 126 -21.52 -32.37 0.22
CA ALA A 126 -20.43 -31.40 0.33
C ALA A 126 -20.93 -29.94 0.28
N ILE A 127 -22.05 -29.68 -0.41
CA ILE A 127 -22.65 -28.34 -0.50
C ILE A 127 -23.56 -28.07 0.70
N LYS A 128 -24.44 -29.01 1.05
CA LYS A 128 -25.56 -28.76 1.97
C LYS A 128 -25.46 -29.44 3.32
N GLY A 129 -24.62 -30.46 3.44
CA GLY A 129 -24.53 -31.36 4.58
C GLY A 129 -25.38 -32.62 4.41
N ARG A 130 -24.85 -33.76 4.89
CA ARG A 130 -25.58 -35.05 4.90
C ARG A 130 -26.80 -35.02 5.83
N ASP A 131 -26.81 -34.12 6.81
CA ASP A 131 -27.92 -33.92 7.74
C ASP A 131 -29.20 -33.38 7.07
N ARG A 132 -29.06 -32.78 5.88
CA ARG A 132 -30.15 -32.19 5.11
C ARG A 132 -30.47 -32.94 3.82
N THR A 133 -29.90 -34.13 3.65
CA THR A 133 -30.11 -34.99 2.47
C THR A 133 -31.00 -36.18 2.85
N TYR A 134 -32.12 -36.31 2.14
CA TYR A 134 -33.19 -37.28 2.42
C TYR A 134 -33.39 -38.18 1.20
N ILE A 135 -33.76 -39.43 1.42
CA ILE A 135 -33.92 -40.43 0.36
C ILE A 135 -35.38 -40.87 0.31
N ILE A 136 -36.00 -40.71 -0.86
CA ILE A 136 -37.34 -41.22 -1.14
C ILE A 136 -37.18 -42.47 -2.00
N VAL A 137 -37.61 -43.62 -1.49
CA VAL A 137 -37.71 -44.86 -2.27
C VAL A 137 -39.11 -44.92 -2.87
N ASN A 138 -39.23 -44.47 -4.12
CA ASN A 138 -40.49 -44.36 -4.84
C ASN A 138 -40.84 -45.67 -5.57
N LYS A 139 -42.08 -45.80 -6.03
CA LYS A 139 -42.67 -46.99 -6.67
C LYS A 139 -42.75 -48.21 -5.75
N ILE A 140 -42.97 -47.96 -4.46
CA ILE A 140 -43.17 -49.05 -3.51
C ILE A 140 -44.45 -49.84 -3.78
N ASP A 141 -45.35 -49.31 -4.62
CA ASP A 141 -46.53 -50.01 -5.09
C ASP A 141 -46.24 -51.17 -6.06
N ASP A 142 -45.03 -51.25 -6.61
CA ASP A 142 -44.55 -52.39 -7.38
C ASP A 142 -44.01 -53.53 -6.49
N ARG A 143 -43.92 -53.31 -5.17
CA ARG A 143 -43.51 -54.37 -4.23
C ARG A 143 -44.60 -55.42 -4.11
N ASP A 144 -44.26 -56.68 -4.35
CA ASP A 144 -45.12 -57.82 -4.04
C ASP A 144 -44.74 -58.41 -2.66
N PRO A 145 -45.61 -58.29 -1.64
CA PRO A 145 -45.35 -58.86 -0.32
C PRO A 145 -45.19 -60.39 -0.31
N ASN A 146 -45.64 -61.08 -1.35
CA ASN A 146 -45.55 -62.53 -1.48
C ASN A 146 -44.29 -62.98 -2.25
N ASN A 147 -43.55 -62.05 -2.86
CA ASN A 147 -42.31 -62.36 -3.54
C ASN A 147 -41.15 -62.37 -2.53
N PRO A 148 -40.47 -63.51 -2.28
CA PRO A 148 -39.34 -63.57 -1.35
C PRO A 148 -38.09 -62.82 -1.86
N GLU A 149 -38.01 -62.48 -3.14
CA GLU A 149 -36.91 -61.69 -3.72
C GLU A 149 -37.09 -60.18 -3.49
N ASP A 150 -38.30 -59.74 -3.12
CA ASP A 150 -38.60 -58.35 -2.87
C ASP A 150 -38.00 -57.87 -1.54
N LEU A 151 -37.44 -56.65 -1.55
CA LEU A 151 -36.77 -56.10 -0.38
C LEU A 151 -37.80 -55.66 0.66
N THR A 152 -37.65 -56.18 1.88
CA THR A 152 -38.37 -55.69 3.07
C THR A 152 -37.91 -54.28 3.44
N THR A 153 -38.72 -53.57 4.22
CA THR A 153 -38.37 -52.23 4.72
C THR A 153 -37.03 -52.18 5.44
N GLN A 154 -36.71 -53.17 6.27
CA GLN A 154 -35.40 -53.22 6.96
C GLN A 154 -34.24 -53.44 6.00
N GLN A 155 -34.42 -54.26 4.97
CA GLN A 155 -33.41 -54.45 3.93
C GLN A 155 -33.19 -53.17 3.11
N ILE A 156 -34.25 -52.41 2.82
CA ILE A 156 -34.12 -51.10 2.16
C ILE A 156 -33.36 -50.11 3.05
N LEU A 157 -33.73 -49.97 4.32
CA LEU A 157 -33.03 -49.06 5.23
C LEU A 157 -31.53 -49.39 5.33
N ASN A 158 -31.20 -50.68 5.44
CA ASN A 158 -29.80 -51.14 5.48
C ASN A 158 -29.07 -50.91 4.17
N LEU A 159 -29.73 -51.18 3.03
CA LEU A 159 -29.16 -50.96 1.71
C LEU A 159 -28.88 -49.48 1.49
N VAL A 160 -29.85 -48.61 1.80
CA VAL A 160 -29.73 -47.15 1.65
C VAL A 160 -28.67 -46.58 2.58
N LYS A 161 -28.61 -47.04 3.84
CA LYS A 161 -27.56 -46.70 4.80
C LYS A 161 -26.16 -47.04 4.26
N THR A 162 -26.00 -48.24 3.72
CA THR A 162 -24.70 -48.73 3.24
C THR A 162 -24.31 -48.10 1.90
N LYS A 163 -25.27 -47.96 0.99
CA LYS A 163 -25.04 -47.50 -0.39
C LYS A 163 -24.86 -45.98 -0.47
N TYR A 164 -25.50 -45.22 0.41
CA TYR A 164 -25.51 -43.75 0.38
C TYR A 164 -25.01 -43.09 1.68
N GLU A 165 -24.52 -43.88 2.65
CA GLU A 165 -23.89 -43.39 3.89
C GLU A 165 -24.75 -42.39 4.67
N ILE A 166 -26.05 -42.67 4.78
CA ILE A 166 -26.99 -41.87 5.58
C ILE A 166 -26.95 -42.33 7.04
N ASP A 167 -26.54 -41.43 7.94
CA ASP A 167 -26.32 -41.73 9.36
C ASP A 167 -27.59 -42.13 10.12
N ASP A 168 -28.72 -41.49 9.81
CA ASP A 168 -30.04 -41.73 10.44
C ASP A 168 -31.09 -42.14 9.39
N PRO A 169 -31.06 -43.39 8.91
CA PRO A 169 -31.97 -43.82 7.85
C PRO A 169 -33.42 -43.89 8.33
N GLN A 170 -33.70 -44.02 9.63
CA GLN A 170 -35.07 -44.15 10.14
C GLN A 170 -35.88 -42.85 10.01
N ASN A 171 -35.21 -41.70 10.06
CA ASN A 171 -35.86 -40.38 9.92
C ASN A 171 -35.58 -39.70 8.58
N ARG A 172 -34.74 -40.30 7.72
CA ARG A 172 -34.32 -39.69 6.44
C ARG A 172 -34.61 -40.55 5.22
N VAL A 173 -35.08 -41.77 5.39
CA VAL A 173 -35.45 -42.68 4.29
C VAL A 173 -36.94 -42.95 4.35
N PHE A 174 -37.64 -42.65 3.25
CA PHE A 174 -39.09 -42.75 3.16
C PHE A 174 -39.50 -43.64 2.00
N GLU A 175 -40.26 -44.68 2.28
CA GLU A 175 -40.90 -45.51 1.25
C GLU A 175 -42.18 -44.85 0.78
N MET A 176 -42.28 -44.58 -0.52
CA MET A 176 -43.38 -43.82 -1.08
C MET A 176 -43.90 -44.44 -2.37
N SER A 177 -45.17 -44.17 -2.64
CA SER A 177 -45.81 -44.40 -3.92
C SER A 177 -46.42 -43.09 -4.40
N ALA A 178 -45.65 -42.34 -5.20
CA ALA A 178 -46.07 -41.10 -5.83
C ALA A 178 -47.43 -41.24 -6.54
N ILE A 179 -47.65 -42.36 -7.24
CA ILE A 179 -48.88 -42.58 -8.00
C ILE A 179 -50.11 -42.73 -7.09
N LYS A 180 -50.05 -43.55 -6.04
CA LYS A 180 -51.15 -43.65 -5.05
C LYS A 180 -51.44 -42.31 -4.39
N GLY A 181 -50.40 -41.57 -4.00
CA GLY A 181 -50.53 -40.24 -3.41
C GLY A 181 -51.22 -39.26 -4.37
N PHE A 182 -50.76 -39.20 -5.62
CA PHE A 182 -51.34 -38.34 -6.66
C PHE A 182 -52.80 -38.69 -6.98
N LEU A 183 -53.14 -39.98 -7.16
CA LEU A 183 -54.51 -40.38 -7.48
C LEU A 183 -55.48 -40.05 -6.35
N ALA A 184 -55.07 -40.28 -5.10
CA ALA A 184 -55.87 -39.95 -3.92
C ALA A 184 -56.13 -38.45 -3.81
N THR A 185 -55.06 -37.63 -3.86
CA THR A 185 -55.17 -36.17 -3.69
C THR A 185 -55.85 -35.51 -4.87
N ASN A 186 -55.64 -35.99 -6.10
CA ASN A 186 -56.28 -35.42 -7.27
C ASN A 186 -57.79 -35.68 -7.26
N PHE A 187 -58.23 -36.89 -6.93
CA PHE A 187 -59.66 -37.19 -6.74
C PHE A 187 -60.27 -36.32 -5.63
N GLN A 188 -59.60 -36.23 -4.48
CA GLN A 188 -60.09 -35.44 -3.34
C GLN A 188 -60.19 -33.95 -3.67
N ARG A 189 -59.24 -33.41 -4.42
CA ARG A 189 -59.26 -32.02 -4.92
C ARG A 189 -60.44 -31.79 -5.87
N GLU A 190 -60.59 -32.63 -6.89
CA GLU A 190 -61.65 -32.48 -7.89
C GLU A 190 -63.05 -32.66 -7.29
N LYS A 191 -63.18 -33.52 -6.25
CA LYS A 191 -64.43 -33.70 -5.50
C LYS A 191 -64.92 -32.42 -4.82
N GLU A 192 -64.02 -31.52 -4.43
CA GLU A 192 -64.38 -30.23 -3.82
C GLU A 192 -64.80 -29.19 -4.85
N ILE A 193 -64.37 -29.35 -6.10
CA ILE A 193 -64.59 -28.40 -7.18
C ILE A 193 -65.86 -28.73 -7.97
N TYR A 194 -66.08 -30.02 -8.26
CA TYR A 194 -67.12 -30.46 -9.19
C TYR A 194 -68.32 -31.10 -8.50
N GLN A 195 -69.49 -30.95 -9.13
CA GLN A 195 -70.68 -31.67 -8.68
C GLN A 195 -70.53 -33.19 -8.90
N PRO A 196 -71.22 -34.04 -8.12
CA PRO A 196 -71.14 -35.50 -8.21
C PRO A 196 -71.23 -36.09 -9.63
N THR A 197 -72.12 -35.57 -10.46
CA THR A 197 -72.36 -36.03 -11.84
C THR A 197 -71.24 -35.63 -12.80
N GLU A 198 -70.57 -34.51 -12.53
CA GLU A 198 -69.44 -34.01 -13.30
C GLU A 198 -68.14 -34.70 -12.88
N LEU A 199 -67.93 -34.91 -11.58
CA LEU A 199 -66.78 -35.62 -11.03
C LEU A 199 -66.63 -37.02 -11.63
N ARG A 200 -67.75 -37.74 -11.82
CA ARG A 200 -67.77 -39.07 -12.45
C ARG A 200 -67.26 -39.08 -13.90
N LYS A 201 -67.28 -37.93 -14.59
CA LYS A 201 -66.77 -37.79 -15.96
C LYS A 201 -65.31 -37.37 -16.01
N ARG A 202 -64.69 -37.07 -14.86
CA ARG A 202 -63.30 -36.61 -14.80
C ARG A 202 -62.32 -37.78 -14.88
N LYS A 203 -61.13 -37.50 -15.42
CA LYS A 203 -60.03 -38.46 -15.51
C LYS A 203 -59.56 -38.93 -14.13
N SER A 204 -59.66 -38.10 -13.09
CA SER A 204 -59.26 -38.48 -11.72
C SER A 204 -60.12 -39.61 -11.16
N PHE A 205 -61.42 -39.59 -11.44
CA PHE A 205 -62.38 -40.61 -11.01
C PHE A 205 -62.06 -41.95 -11.65
N GLU A 206 -61.91 -41.94 -12.97
CA GLU A 206 -61.54 -43.11 -13.77
C GLU A 206 -60.18 -43.68 -13.34
N ALA A 207 -59.15 -42.84 -13.24
CA ALA A 207 -57.80 -43.28 -12.92
C ALA A 207 -57.67 -43.86 -11.50
N LEU A 208 -58.33 -43.26 -10.49
CA LEU A 208 -58.37 -43.82 -9.15
C LEU A 208 -59.12 -45.16 -9.13
N GLY A 209 -60.25 -45.23 -9.84
CA GLY A 209 -61.08 -46.42 -9.94
C GLY A 209 -60.34 -47.59 -10.57
N GLN A 210 -59.78 -47.39 -11.76
CA GLN A 210 -58.97 -48.36 -12.48
C GLN A 210 -57.81 -48.87 -11.62
N LYS A 211 -57.05 -47.98 -10.97
CA LYS A 211 -55.89 -48.41 -10.19
C LYS A 211 -56.30 -49.13 -8.91
N TYR A 212 -57.37 -48.72 -8.23
CA TYR A 212 -57.78 -49.29 -6.94
C TYR A 212 -58.54 -50.61 -7.09
N TYR A 213 -59.47 -50.67 -8.04
CA TYR A 213 -60.31 -51.85 -8.27
C TYR A 213 -59.74 -52.80 -9.33
N SER A 214 -58.71 -52.37 -10.07
CA SER A 214 -58.03 -53.16 -11.10
C SER A 214 -59.05 -53.78 -12.06
N ASP A 215 -59.00 -55.10 -12.28
CA ASP A 215 -59.88 -55.83 -13.20
C ASP A 215 -61.38 -55.67 -12.89
N SER A 216 -61.74 -55.38 -11.64
CA SER A 216 -63.15 -55.19 -11.24
C SER A 216 -63.70 -53.79 -11.50
N TRP A 217 -62.90 -52.88 -12.07
CA TRP A 217 -63.32 -51.50 -12.30
C TRP A 217 -64.43 -51.37 -13.35
N GLU A 218 -64.30 -52.05 -14.49
CA GLU A 218 -65.25 -51.94 -15.61
C GLU A 218 -66.68 -52.31 -15.18
N ASP A 219 -66.83 -53.35 -14.36
CA ASP A 219 -68.12 -53.79 -13.83
C ASP A 219 -68.66 -52.86 -12.73
N ARG A 220 -67.79 -52.11 -12.04
CA ARG A 220 -68.15 -51.29 -10.88
C ARG A 220 -68.42 -49.83 -11.24
N LYS A 221 -67.81 -49.30 -12.30
CA LYS A 221 -67.77 -47.85 -12.58
C LYS A 221 -69.15 -47.20 -12.68
N GLU A 222 -70.16 -47.93 -13.17
CA GLU A 222 -71.53 -47.42 -13.34
C GLU A 222 -72.29 -47.28 -12.01
N ASN A 223 -72.02 -48.18 -11.05
CA ASN A 223 -72.80 -48.30 -9.81
C ASN A 223 -72.05 -47.86 -8.55
N ILE A 224 -70.75 -47.60 -8.64
CA ILE A 224 -69.94 -47.21 -7.48
C ILE A 224 -70.37 -45.86 -6.90
N SER A 225 -70.56 -45.83 -5.58
CA SER A 225 -70.91 -44.60 -4.87
C SER A 225 -69.70 -43.68 -4.71
N LEU A 226 -69.94 -42.37 -4.60
CA LEU A 226 -68.87 -41.41 -4.29
C LEU A 226 -68.24 -41.66 -2.91
N SER A 227 -69.00 -42.23 -1.97
CA SER A 227 -68.48 -42.60 -0.65
C SER A 227 -67.46 -43.75 -0.75
N GLU A 228 -67.71 -44.73 -1.61
CA GLU A 228 -66.76 -45.82 -1.86
C GLU A 228 -65.48 -45.31 -2.55
N MET A 229 -65.60 -44.39 -3.50
CA MET A 229 -64.45 -43.75 -4.13
C MET A 229 -63.65 -42.90 -3.14
N ASP A 230 -64.32 -42.22 -2.22
CA ASP A 230 -63.65 -41.48 -1.15
C ASP A 230 -62.88 -42.40 -0.20
N LYS A 231 -63.45 -43.56 0.16
CA LYS A 231 -62.74 -44.59 0.93
C LYS A 231 -61.53 -45.12 0.18
N ALA A 232 -61.66 -45.35 -1.14
CA ALA A 232 -60.55 -45.76 -1.98
C ALA A 232 -59.41 -44.73 -1.99
N ALA A 233 -59.74 -43.45 -2.17
CA ALA A 233 -58.78 -42.34 -2.11
C ALA A 233 -58.08 -42.28 -0.75
N ASN A 234 -58.82 -42.32 0.36
CA ASN A 234 -58.25 -42.29 1.70
C ASN A 234 -57.29 -43.46 1.96
N LYS A 235 -57.64 -44.68 1.50
CA LYS A 235 -56.76 -45.85 1.64
C LYS A 235 -55.51 -45.73 0.78
N TYR A 236 -55.61 -45.17 -0.43
CA TYR A 236 -54.44 -44.89 -1.27
C TYR A 236 -53.53 -43.83 -0.65
N TRP A 237 -54.08 -42.77 -0.06
CA TRP A 237 -53.31 -41.79 0.69
C TRP A 237 -52.54 -42.44 1.84
N GLN A 238 -53.20 -43.24 2.68
CA GLN A 238 -52.55 -43.95 3.80
C GLN A 238 -51.44 -44.89 3.32
N LYS A 239 -51.66 -45.62 2.23
CA LYS A 239 -50.69 -46.56 1.65
C LYS A 239 -49.60 -45.89 0.79
N SER A 240 -49.67 -44.58 0.59
CA SER A 240 -48.73 -43.86 -0.27
C SER A 240 -47.40 -43.52 0.42
N GLY A 241 -47.33 -43.57 1.75
CA GLY A 241 -46.17 -43.16 2.53
C GLY A 241 -45.98 -41.63 2.65
N PHE A 242 -46.83 -40.81 2.01
CA PHE A 242 -46.71 -39.35 2.09
C PHE A 242 -46.98 -38.77 3.47
N ALA A 243 -47.87 -39.38 4.26
CA ALA A 243 -48.17 -38.89 5.61
C ALA A 243 -46.92 -38.84 6.50
N ASP A 244 -46.22 -39.98 6.60
CA ASP A 244 -44.97 -40.10 7.35
C ASP A 244 -43.87 -39.14 6.86
N PHE A 245 -43.71 -39.01 5.54
CA PHE A 245 -42.76 -38.07 4.96
C PHE A 245 -43.07 -36.62 5.35
N MET A 246 -44.34 -36.23 5.25
CA MET A 246 -44.76 -34.87 5.59
C MET A 246 -44.59 -34.58 7.08
N GLU A 247 -44.91 -35.54 7.96
CA GLU A 247 -44.77 -35.38 9.41
C GLU A 247 -43.31 -35.36 9.88
N LYS A 248 -42.47 -36.25 9.35
CA LYS A 248 -41.08 -36.41 9.86
C LYS A 248 -40.05 -35.59 9.11
N ALA A 249 -40.27 -35.28 7.83
CA ALA A 249 -39.32 -34.51 7.02
C ALA A 249 -39.74 -33.06 6.82
N ILE A 250 -41.03 -32.79 6.56
CA ILE A 250 -41.49 -31.44 6.21
C ILE A 250 -41.98 -30.64 7.41
N ALA A 251 -42.76 -31.23 8.32
CA ALA A 251 -43.26 -30.53 9.51
C ALA A 251 -42.15 -29.90 10.37
N PRO A 252 -40.99 -30.56 10.60
CA PRO A 252 -39.89 -29.95 11.35
C PRO A 252 -39.21 -28.78 10.63
N LEU A 253 -39.41 -28.63 9.31
CA LEU A 253 -38.87 -27.50 8.54
C LEU A 253 -39.74 -26.27 8.59
N VAL A 254 -41.01 -26.39 9.02
CA VAL A 254 -41.87 -25.23 9.24
C VAL A 254 -41.19 -24.40 10.31
N PRO A 255 -40.65 -23.21 9.98
CA PRO A 255 -39.81 -22.48 10.91
C PRO A 255 -40.65 -22.16 12.13
N SER A 256 -40.26 -22.67 13.30
CA SER A 256 -40.69 -22.01 14.52
C SER A 256 -40.15 -20.58 14.46
N ILE A 257 -40.94 -19.60 14.89
CA ILE A 257 -40.45 -18.23 15.11
C ILE A 257 -39.13 -18.26 15.90
N LYS A 258 -38.97 -19.26 16.80
CA LYS A 258 -37.77 -19.53 17.56
C LYS A 258 -36.53 -19.82 16.70
N ASP A 259 -36.65 -20.66 15.68
CA ASP A 259 -35.51 -21.06 14.83
C ASP A 259 -35.07 -19.91 13.92
N ALA A 260 -36.04 -19.18 13.37
CA ALA A 260 -35.76 -17.96 12.62
C ALA A 260 -35.06 -16.89 13.49
N LEU A 261 -35.53 -16.69 14.73
CA LEU A 261 -34.88 -15.78 15.69
C LEU A 261 -33.45 -16.23 16.04
N ASN A 262 -33.21 -17.53 16.18
CA ASN A 262 -31.87 -18.07 16.44
C ASN A 262 -30.91 -17.87 15.26
N ASP A 263 -31.37 -18.07 14.03
CA ASP A 263 -30.56 -17.81 12.84
C ASP A 263 -30.24 -16.33 12.66
N ILE A 264 -31.23 -15.45 12.88
CA ILE A 264 -31.02 -14.00 12.89
C ILE A 264 -29.99 -13.64 13.98
N SER A 265 -30.10 -14.21 15.18
CA SER A 265 -29.16 -14.00 16.29
C SER A 265 -27.73 -14.38 15.92
N ARG A 266 -27.57 -15.55 15.28
CA ARG A 266 -26.27 -16.05 14.83
C ARG A 266 -25.65 -15.15 13.77
N ILE A 267 -26.42 -14.77 12.75
CA ILE A 267 -25.97 -13.85 11.70
C ILE A 267 -25.57 -12.51 12.30
N PHE A 268 -26.40 -11.96 13.19
CA PHE A 268 -26.14 -10.69 13.85
C PHE A 268 -24.88 -10.74 14.71
N THR A 269 -24.69 -11.81 15.50
CA THR A 269 -23.48 -12.03 16.31
C THR A 269 -22.22 -12.10 15.44
N SER A 270 -22.27 -12.81 14.32
CA SER A 270 -21.16 -12.90 13.38
C SER A 270 -20.83 -11.53 12.77
N PHE A 271 -21.85 -10.76 12.40
CA PHE A 271 -21.70 -9.41 11.89
C PHE A 271 -21.06 -8.47 12.92
N LEU A 272 -21.52 -8.49 14.18
CA LEU A 272 -20.92 -7.71 15.27
C LEU A 272 -19.46 -8.08 15.53
N SER A 273 -19.14 -9.37 15.51
CA SER A 273 -17.75 -9.84 15.63
C SER A 273 -16.86 -9.28 14.52
N CYS A 274 -17.35 -9.26 13.28
CA CYS A 274 -16.63 -8.70 12.14
C CYS A 274 -16.37 -7.20 12.32
N LEU A 275 -17.40 -6.43 12.68
CA LEU A 275 -17.30 -4.98 12.91
C LEU A 275 -16.32 -4.66 14.05
N SER A 276 -16.39 -5.40 15.16
CA SER A 276 -15.47 -5.25 16.29
C SER A 276 -14.02 -5.50 15.88
N LYS A 277 -13.77 -6.55 15.09
CA LYS A 277 -12.43 -6.85 14.55
C LYS A 277 -11.92 -5.74 13.63
N GLN A 278 -12.76 -5.23 12.72
CA GLN A 278 -12.39 -4.14 11.82
C GLN A 278 -12.03 -2.87 12.59
N LYS A 279 -12.85 -2.49 13.59
CA LYS A 279 -12.56 -1.38 14.49
C LYS A 279 -11.19 -1.55 15.17
N GLY A 280 -10.93 -2.73 15.75
CA GLY A 280 -9.65 -3.00 16.44
C GLY A 280 -8.43 -3.07 15.50
N ILE A 281 -8.61 -3.32 14.20
CA ILE A 281 -7.54 -3.18 13.21
C ILE A 281 -7.23 -1.69 12.99
N LEU A 282 -8.26 -0.87 12.74
CA LEU A 282 -8.10 0.56 12.51
C LEU A 282 -7.47 1.28 13.72
N GLU A 283 -7.86 0.92 14.94
CA GLU A 283 -7.26 1.47 16.17
C GLU A 283 -5.75 1.19 16.26
N ARG A 284 -5.32 -0.02 15.90
CA ARG A 284 -3.89 -0.39 15.85
C ARG A 284 -3.15 0.37 14.76
N ASP A 285 -3.77 0.55 13.60
CA ASP A 285 -3.16 1.32 12.50
C ASP A 285 -3.05 2.80 12.85
N ILE A 286 -4.01 3.38 13.59
CA ILE A 286 -3.92 4.76 14.12
C ILE A 286 -2.70 4.89 15.05
N GLN A 287 -2.49 3.95 15.97
CA GLN A 287 -1.34 3.94 16.89
C GLN A 287 -0.01 3.81 16.12
N ARG A 288 0.03 2.94 15.12
CA ARG A 288 1.22 2.78 14.26
C ARG A 288 1.53 4.09 13.52
N LEU A 289 0.52 4.71 12.91
CA LEU A 289 0.68 5.99 12.22
C LEU A 289 1.16 7.09 13.17
N GLU A 290 0.71 7.10 14.42
CA GLU A 290 1.14 8.05 15.44
C GLU A 290 2.63 7.91 15.76
N ILE A 291 3.11 6.68 15.96
CA ILE A 291 4.52 6.37 16.17
C ILE A 291 5.35 6.82 14.96
N GLU A 292 4.89 6.50 13.75
CA GLU A 292 5.59 6.87 12.52
C GLU A 292 5.63 8.39 12.34
N ILE A 293 4.54 9.12 12.59
CA ILE A 293 4.50 10.58 12.51
C ILE A 293 5.50 11.19 13.50
N ASN A 294 5.50 10.73 14.76
CA ASN A 294 6.41 11.23 15.79
C ASN A 294 7.88 11.03 15.38
N GLN A 295 8.22 9.87 14.81
CA GLN A 295 9.57 9.61 14.32
C GLN A 295 9.99 10.59 13.19
N LEU A 296 9.06 10.92 12.29
CA LEU A 296 9.32 11.89 11.22
C LEU A 296 9.44 13.33 11.73
N GLU A 297 8.69 13.69 12.78
CA GLU A 297 8.81 15.01 13.42
C GLU A 297 10.15 15.18 14.14
N ILE A 298 10.65 14.11 14.79
CA ILE A 298 12.01 14.07 15.35
C ILE A 298 13.05 14.27 14.22
N GLU A 299 12.86 13.58 13.09
CA GLU A 299 13.77 13.69 11.93
C GLU A 299 13.79 15.11 11.33
N ILE A 300 12.64 15.77 11.20
CA ILE A 300 12.56 17.19 10.78
C ILE A 300 13.33 18.09 11.75
N THR A 301 13.17 17.84 13.05
CA THR A 301 13.86 18.66 14.07
C THR A 301 15.38 18.53 13.94
N ALA A 302 15.89 17.32 13.66
CA ALA A 302 17.30 17.10 13.39
C ALA A 302 17.77 17.83 12.11
N ILE A 303 16.99 17.79 11.03
CA ILE A 303 17.30 18.52 9.78
C ILE A 303 17.35 20.03 10.01
N ASN A 304 16.40 20.59 10.76
CA ASN A 304 16.39 22.02 11.07
C ASN A 304 17.60 22.43 11.91
N SER A 305 18.08 21.56 12.80
CA SER A 305 19.37 21.76 13.47
C SER A 305 20.52 21.78 12.47
N HIS A 306 20.54 20.91 11.48
CA HIS A 306 21.59 20.89 10.45
C HIS A 306 21.58 22.13 9.55
N ILE A 307 20.40 22.61 9.15
CA ILE A 307 20.26 23.86 8.39
C ILE A 307 20.80 25.04 9.22
N THR A 308 20.53 25.05 10.53
CA THR A 308 21.07 26.06 11.44
C THR A 308 22.60 26.00 11.49
N ASN A 309 23.21 24.82 11.62
CA ASN A 309 24.67 24.68 11.59
C ASN A 309 25.28 25.18 10.27
N ILE A 310 24.62 24.97 9.11
CA ILE A 310 25.06 25.54 7.82
C ILE A 310 25.16 27.06 7.87
N SER A 311 24.23 27.74 8.55
CA SER A 311 24.33 29.20 8.73
C SER A 311 25.50 29.62 9.63
N GLU A 312 25.98 28.76 10.53
CA GLU A 312 27.16 29.04 11.36
C GLU A 312 28.47 29.04 10.56
N VAL A 313 28.56 28.27 9.46
CA VAL A 313 29.72 28.30 8.55
C VAL A 313 29.86 29.65 7.85
N GLU A 314 28.75 30.26 7.44
CA GLU A 314 28.77 31.61 6.89
C GLU A 314 29.32 32.62 7.91
N ASN A 315 28.99 32.42 9.19
CA ASN A 315 29.51 33.25 10.27
C ASN A 315 31.03 33.02 10.49
N ILE A 316 31.50 31.77 10.51
CA ILE A 316 32.93 31.42 10.61
C ILE A 316 33.71 32.07 9.46
N LYS A 317 33.20 31.98 8.22
CA LYS A 317 33.76 32.62 7.04
C LYS A 317 33.86 34.14 7.18
N SER A 318 32.80 34.79 7.66
CA SER A 318 32.80 36.25 7.87
C SER A 318 33.79 36.70 8.96
N LYS A 319 33.96 35.89 10.01
CA LYS A 319 34.88 36.14 11.11
C LYS A 319 36.33 35.95 10.68
N ALA A 320 36.62 34.88 9.95
CA ALA A 320 37.93 34.61 9.37
C ALA A 320 38.45 35.78 8.53
N LYS A 321 37.60 36.36 7.68
CA LYS A 321 37.93 37.55 6.89
C LYS A 321 38.38 38.73 7.76
N LYS A 322 37.67 39.01 8.86
CA LYS A 322 38.03 40.11 9.77
C LYS A 322 39.38 39.83 10.44
N GLU A 323 39.61 38.60 10.88
CA GLU A 323 40.86 38.19 11.53
C GLU A 323 42.07 38.27 10.59
N LEU A 324 41.94 37.86 9.33
CA LEU A 324 43.04 37.94 8.35
C LEU A 324 43.45 39.40 8.07
N ASN A 325 42.49 40.32 8.01
CA ASN A 325 42.78 41.75 7.87
C ASN A 325 43.50 42.32 9.11
N ILE A 326 43.10 41.90 10.31
CA ILE A 326 43.79 42.29 11.56
C ILE A 326 45.25 41.81 11.57
N ILE A 327 45.50 40.58 11.11
CA ILE A 327 46.87 40.03 10.98
C ILE A 327 47.70 40.90 10.03
N LEU A 328 47.15 41.24 8.85
CA LEU A 328 47.85 42.08 7.88
C LEU A 328 48.19 43.45 8.44
N ASP A 329 47.24 44.11 9.12
CA ASP A 329 47.48 45.41 9.74
C ASP A 329 48.55 45.34 10.82
N THR A 330 48.54 44.28 11.64
CA THR A 330 49.52 44.07 12.71
C THR A 330 50.93 43.86 12.16
N GLU A 331 51.10 43.01 11.16
CA GLU A 331 52.41 42.75 10.55
C GLU A 331 52.92 43.97 9.77
N SER A 332 52.01 44.74 9.14
CA SER A 332 52.37 46.00 8.46
C SER A 332 52.88 47.06 9.44
N LEU A 333 52.26 47.18 10.61
CA LEU A 333 52.71 48.09 11.68
C LEU A 333 54.07 47.65 12.24
N GLY A 334 54.27 46.34 12.41
CA GLY A 334 55.56 45.78 12.83
C GLY A 334 56.68 46.09 11.85
N LEU A 335 56.46 45.87 10.55
CA LEU A 335 57.41 46.20 9.50
C LEU A 335 57.75 47.70 9.47
N SER A 336 56.74 48.56 9.61
CA SER A 336 56.93 50.02 9.69
C SER A 336 57.86 50.39 10.85
N GLY A 337 57.61 49.85 12.04
CA GLY A 337 58.42 50.15 13.22
C GLY A 337 59.89 49.74 13.08
N GLU A 338 60.16 48.58 12.48
CA GLU A 338 61.53 48.10 12.25
C GLU A 338 62.26 48.88 11.15
N ILE A 339 61.55 49.26 10.08
CA ILE A 339 62.11 50.15 9.04
C ILE A 339 62.46 51.52 9.64
N ASP A 340 61.57 52.09 10.44
CA ASP A 340 61.80 53.37 11.13
C ASP A 340 63.00 53.25 12.09
N HIS A 341 63.14 52.14 12.79
CA HIS A 341 64.30 51.87 13.65
C HIS A 341 65.61 51.83 12.85
N HIS A 342 65.65 51.11 11.74
CA HIS A 342 66.84 51.08 10.87
C HIS A 342 67.15 52.44 10.26
N ALA A 343 66.14 53.22 9.88
CA ALA A 343 66.31 54.57 9.33
C ALA A 343 66.87 55.52 10.38
N ASN A 344 66.41 55.42 11.63
CA ASN A 344 66.94 56.21 12.75
C ASN A 344 68.40 55.87 13.06
N ILE A 345 68.81 54.59 13.01
CA ILE A 345 70.21 54.21 13.17
C ILE A 345 71.08 54.83 12.08
N LEU A 346 70.64 54.77 10.81
CA LEU A 346 71.35 55.40 9.70
C LEU A 346 71.46 56.92 9.90
N LEU A 347 70.38 57.57 10.35
CA LEU A 347 70.32 59.00 10.67
C LEU A 347 71.32 59.39 11.78
N GLU A 348 71.42 58.59 12.84
CA GLU A 348 72.36 58.81 13.94
C GLU A 348 73.81 58.63 13.48
N ASN A 349 74.11 57.53 12.80
CA ASN A 349 75.45 57.26 12.27
C ASN A 349 75.90 58.33 11.25
N ALA A 350 74.98 58.82 10.41
CA ALA A 350 75.25 59.91 9.47
C ALA A 350 75.60 61.23 10.18
N ARG A 351 74.93 61.54 11.29
CA ARG A 351 75.22 62.74 12.11
C ARG A 351 76.58 62.65 12.80
N ASP A 352 77.00 61.46 13.19
CA ASP A 352 78.31 61.26 13.83
C ASP A 352 79.47 61.35 12.83
N LEU A 353 79.23 60.97 11.57
CA LEU A 353 80.21 61.01 10.47
C LEU A 353 80.38 62.41 9.85
N ASP A 354 79.37 63.30 9.94
CA ASP A 354 79.46 64.70 9.50
C ASP A 354 79.30 65.68 10.67
N ARG A 355 80.41 66.27 11.13
CA ARG A 355 80.42 67.32 12.17
C ARG A 355 80.07 68.72 11.66
N SER A 356 79.84 68.89 10.35
CA SER A 356 79.41 70.15 9.78
C SER A 356 77.88 70.23 9.78
N LYS A 357 77.31 71.42 10.03
CA LYS A 357 75.85 71.65 10.12
C LYS A 357 75.14 71.56 8.75
N ILE A 358 75.46 70.56 7.96
CA ILE A 358 74.78 70.28 6.69
C ILE A 358 73.50 69.52 7.03
N SER A 359 72.39 69.85 6.36
CA SER A 359 71.14 69.14 6.63
C SER A 359 71.27 67.70 6.14
N PHE A 360 70.66 66.75 6.87
CA PHE A 360 70.70 65.33 6.54
C PHE A 360 70.35 65.03 5.07
N TRP A 361 69.44 65.81 4.49
CA TRP A 361 69.06 65.68 3.09
C TRP A 361 70.18 66.11 2.13
N ASP A 362 70.89 67.19 2.43
CA ASP A 362 72.01 67.66 1.61
C ASP A 362 73.18 66.64 1.58
N LEU A 363 73.35 65.85 2.65
CA LEU A 363 74.35 64.77 2.75
C LEU A 363 74.03 63.59 1.81
N ILE A 364 72.76 63.20 1.73
CA ILE A 364 72.28 62.10 0.87
C ILE A 364 72.21 62.51 -0.60
N LEU A 365 71.96 63.79 -0.88
CA LEU A 365 71.74 64.36 -2.21
C LEU A 365 73.00 64.65 -3.02
N SER A 366 74.15 64.83 -2.34
CA SER A 366 75.37 65.24 -3.02
C SER A 366 76.07 64.02 -3.64
N SER A 367 75.95 63.87 -4.96
CA SER A 367 76.63 62.84 -5.75
C SER A 367 78.17 62.94 -5.77
N ASN A 368 78.77 63.85 -4.98
CA ASN A 368 80.19 64.15 -4.96
C ASN A 368 80.88 63.90 -3.60
N TYR A 369 80.19 63.39 -2.57
CA TYR A 369 80.84 63.04 -1.30
C TYR A 369 81.42 61.62 -1.34
N SER A 370 82.72 61.52 -1.62
CA SER A 370 83.49 60.27 -1.57
C SER A 370 83.90 59.90 -0.14
N ASN A 371 82.96 59.79 0.80
CA ASN A 371 83.24 59.21 2.11
C ASN A 371 82.87 57.72 2.10
N SER A 372 83.88 56.85 2.01
CA SER A 372 83.70 55.39 1.99
C SER A 372 82.94 54.84 3.19
N GLU A 373 82.99 55.54 4.34
CA GLU A 373 82.29 55.15 5.56
C GLU A 373 80.77 55.36 5.46
N MET A 374 80.32 56.49 4.90
CA MET A 374 78.88 56.74 4.68
C MET A 374 78.27 55.77 3.65
N PHE A 375 79.04 55.43 2.61
CA PHE A 375 78.61 54.41 1.65
C PHE A 375 78.46 53.03 2.30
N MET A 376 79.34 52.70 3.25
CA MET A 376 79.26 51.47 4.04
C MET A 376 78.01 51.46 4.93
N GLU A 377 77.69 52.57 5.63
CA GLU A 377 76.47 52.69 6.45
C GLU A 377 75.18 52.59 5.62
N ILE A 378 75.13 53.22 4.44
CA ILE A 378 74.01 53.08 3.50
C ILE A 378 73.87 51.62 3.02
N SER A 379 74.99 50.94 2.75
CA SER A 379 74.98 49.53 2.37
C SER A 379 74.49 48.63 3.51
N ILE A 380 74.86 48.93 4.76
CA ILE A 380 74.40 48.22 5.95
C ILE A 380 72.90 48.43 6.16
N PHE A 381 72.41 49.67 6.03
CA PHE A 381 70.98 49.98 6.08
C PHE A 381 70.21 49.21 5.01
N ARG A 382 70.70 49.19 3.75
CA ARG A 382 70.05 48.46 2.66
C ARG A 382 69.96 46.96 2.93
N ASP A 383 71.04 46.35 3.43
CA ASP A 383 71.06 44.92 3.77
C ASP A 383 70.07 44.60 4.92
N ARG A 384 70.06 45.41 5.98
CA ARG A 384 69.10 45.28 7.10
C ARG A 384 67.66 45.46 6.62
N TYR A 385 67.40 46.50 5.84
CA TYR A 385 66.09 46.78 5.26
C TYR A 385 65.57 45.62 4.41
N CYS A 386 66.41 45.06 3.52
CA CYS A 386 66.03 43.93 2.68
C CYS A 386 65.73 42.68 3.52
N LYS A 387 66.58 42.36 4.51
CA LYS A 387 66.39 41.20 5.40
C LYS A 387 65.13 41.33 6.26
N THR A 388 64.87 42.52 6.79
CA THR A 388 63.65 42.81 7.57
C THR A 388 62.41 42.68 6.71
N THR A 389 62.40 43.27 5.51
CA THR A 389 61.27 43.15 4.58
C THR A 389 61.01 41.68 4.19
N GLU A 390 62.06 40.92 3.87
CA GLU A 390 61.95 39.49 3.55
C GLU A 390 61.41 38.68 4.73
N TYR A 391 61.89 38.95 5.95
CA TYR A 391 61.41 38.32 7.18
C TYR A 391 59.92 38.55 7.40
N TYR A 392 59.44 39.80 7.31
CA TYR A 392 58.02 40.12 7.51
C TYR A 392 57.14 39.54 6.39
N CYS A 393 57.61 39.48 5.14
CA CYS A 393 56.90 38.84 4.04
C CYS A 393 56.72 37.32 4.26
N ASN A 394 57.80 36.62 4.64
CA ASN A 394 57.74 35.19 4.93
C ASN A 394 56.85 34.91 6.15
N ARG A 395 57.01 35.70 7.22
CA ARG A 395 56.21 35.59 8.44
C ARG A 395 54.72 35.84 8.18
N LEU A 396 54.36 36.88 7.43
CA LEU A 396 52.96 37.14 7.06
C LEU A 396 52.37 35.95 6.29
N THR A 397 53.13 35.41 5.33
CA THR A 397 52.71 34.25 4.53
C THR A 397 52.44 33.04 5.43
N ASP A 398 53.35 32.72 6.34
CA ASP A 398 53.23 31.58 7.26
C ASP A 398 52.03 31.74 8.22
N ILE A 399 51.83 32.95 8.77
CA ILE A 399 50.71 33.23 9.67
C ILE A 399 49.37 33.08 8.93
N LEU A 400 49.25 33.65 7.73
CA LEU A 400 48.03 33.57 6.93
C LEU A 400 47.74 32.10 6.53
N LEU A 401 48.75 31.34 6.11
CA LEU A 401 48.60 29.92 5.76
C LEU A 401 48.21 29.05 6.96
N ASN A 402 48.82 29.28 8.13
CA ASN A 402 48.47 28.54 9.35
C ASN A 402 47.06 28.87 9.83
N ARG A 403 46.62 30.13 9.71
CA ARG A 403 45.24 30.49 10.07
C ARG A 403 44.24 29.86 9.12
N LEU A 404 44.54 29.83 7.81
CA LEU A 404 43.71 29.16 6.82
C LEU A 404 43.55 27.66 7.12
N LYS A 405 44.62 26.96 7.52
CA LYS A 405 44.54 25.56 7.99
C LYS A 405 43.55 25.41 9.14
N GLN A 406 43.70 26.24 10.17
CA GLN A 406 42.84 26.19 11.35
C GLN A 406 41.36 26.42 11.01
N ILE A 407 41.06 27.32 10.08
CA ILE A 407 39.68 27.58 9.62
C ILE A 407 39.12 26.36 8.89
N ILE A 408 39.90 25.75 8.00
CA ILE A 408 39.49 24.54 7.28
C ILE A 408 39.29 23.37 8.25
N ASP A 409 40.17 23.20 9.23
CA ASP A 409 40.06 22.16 10.24
C ASP A 409 38.82 22.35 11.13
N GLN A 410 38.52 23.59 11.51
CA GLN A 410 37.31 23.93 12.26
C GLN A 410 36.04 23.60 11.46
N ILE A 411 35.99 23.97 10.18
CA ILE A 411 34.86 23.62 9.31
C ILE A 411 34.76 22.09 9.15
N ASN A 412 35.86 21.38 8.96
CA ASN A 412 35.82 19.93 8.79
C ASN A 412 35.43 19.19 10.10
N SER A 413 35.86 19.67 11.27
CA SER A 413 35.50 19.06 12.56
C SER A 413 34.01 19.22 12.87
N ASP A 414 33.45 20.39 12.58
CA ASP A 414 32.04 20.69 12.83
C ASP A 414 31.11 19.88 11.91
N TYR A 415 31.63 19.38 10.78
CA TYR A 415 30.89 18.64 9.75
C TYR A 415 31.17 17.13 9.69
N SER A 416 31.71 16.57 10.78
CA SER A 416 32.01 15.14 10.99
C SER A 416 30.84 14.17 10.68
N THR A 417 31.19 12.88 10.61
CA THR A 417 30.38 11.63 10.45
C THR A 417 28.87 11.67 10.76
N GLN A 418 28.40 12.40 11.77
CA GLN A 418 26.96 12.51 12.04
C GLN A 418 26.18 13.22 10.92
N HIS A 419 26.78 14.22 10.26
CA HIS A 419 26.16 14.91 9.12
C HIS A 419 26.11 14.03 7.87
N GLU A 420 27.15 13.23 7.63
CA GLU A 420 27.16 12.27 6.51
C GLU A 420 26.07 11.20 6.67
N LEU A 421 25.77 10.79 7.91
CA LEU A 421 24.73 9.80 8.17
C LEU A 421 23.32 10.35 7.85
N VAL A 422 23.05 11.61 8.21
CA VAL A 422 21.78 12.28 7.90
C VAL A 422 21.64 12.56 6.41
N LEU A 423 22.71 13.00 5.75
CA LEU A 423 22.73 13.19 4.29
C LEU A 423 22.52 11.86 3.54
N GLY A 424 23.16 10.79 4.00
CA GLY A 424 22.97 9.45 3.45
C GLY A 424 21.52 8.94 3.59
N ASN A 425 20.86 9.26 4.70
CA ASN A 425 19.45 8.93 4.92
C ASN A 425 18.52 9.77 4.03
N ALA A 426 18.77 11.08 3.94
CA ALA A 426 18.04 11.99 3.05
C ALA A 426 18.08 11.53 1.59
N GLN A 427 19.27 11.20 1.09
CA GLN A 427 19.47 10.70 -0.27
C GLN A 427 18.75 9.39 -0.53
N LYS A 428 18.91 8.40 0.35
CA LYS A 428 18.22 7.09 0.22
C LYS A 428 16.70 7.26 0.11
N ARG A 429 16.14 8.21 0.86
CA ARG A 429 14.70 8.44 0.93
C ARG A 429 14.18 9.25 -0.27
N LEU A 430 14.88 10.30 -0.68
CA LEU A 430 14.56 11.05 -1.90
C LEU A 430 14.62 10.14 -3.13
N HIS A 431 15.64 9.27 -3.23
CA HIS A 431 15.75 8.28 -4.30
C HIS A 431 14.55 7.32 -4.35
N LYS A 432 14.03 6.92 -3.17
CA LYS A 432 12.85 6.04 -3.07
C LYS A 432 11.56 6.74 -3.49
N ILE A 433 11.44 8.04 -3.27
CA ILE A 433 10.22 8.83 -3.54
C ILE A 433 10.17 9.30 -4.99
N VAL A 434 11.31 9.75 -5.55
CA VAL A 434 11.34 10.48 -6.82
C VAL A 434 11.71 9.59 -8.03
N ARG A 435 12.27 8.38 -7.84
CA ARG A 435 12.80 7.54 -8.94
C ARG A 435 13.71 8.31 -9.91
N CYS A 436 14.45 9.30 -9.42
CA CYS A 436 15.48 9.96 -10.21
C CYS A 436 16.83 9.35 -9.88
N ASP A 437 17.57 8.97 -10.92
CA ASP A 437 19.01 8.71 -10.89
C ASP A 437 19.75 10.02 -10.56
N ILE A 438 19.60 10.50 -9.33
CA ILE A 438 20.46 11.55 -8.80
C ILE A 438 21.82 10.88 -8.65
N LYS A 439 22.75 11.21 -9.55
CA LYS A 439 24.13 10.70 -9.53
C LYS A 439 24.66 10.83 -8.10
N SER A 440 24.78 9.68 -7.41
CA SER A 440 25.17 9.60 -5.99
C SER A 440 26.50 10.29 -5.69
N ASP A 441 27.29 10.53 -6.73
CA ASP A 441 28.65 11.06 -6.64
C ASP A 441 28.69 12.58 -6.46
N THR A 442 27.60 13.30 -6.78
CA THR A 442 27.57 14.78 -6.75
C THR A 442 27.67 15.36 -5.34
N TYR A 443 27.25 14.60 -4.32
CA TYR A 443 27.13 15.08 -2.93
C TYR A 443 28.05 14.32 -1.94
N ARG A 444 28.78 13.29 -2.40
CA ARG A 444 29.45 12.32 -1.53
C ARG A 444 30.89 12.70 -1.12
N ASN A 445 31.53 13.61 -1.86
CA ASN A 445 33.00 13.78 -1.80
C ASN A 445 33.47 15.23 -1.61
N PHE A 446 32.74 16.04 -0.83
CA PHE A 446 33.21 17.38 -0.46
C PHE A 446 33.77 17.37 0.97
N ILE A 447 35.00 16.87 1.10
CA ILE A 447 35.90 17.28 2.18
C ILE A 447 36.65 18.50 1.63
N ILE A 448 36.65 19.61 2.35
CA ILE A 448 37.49 20.76 2.00
C ILE A 448 38.93 20.32 2.28
N SER A 449 39.61 19.79 1.26
CA SER A 449 40.98 19.35 1.36
C SER A 449 41.90 20.56 1.26
N TYR A 450 42.82 20.69 2.22
CA TYR A 450 43.84 21.73 2.24
C TYR A 450 44.57 21.89 0.89
N GLU A 451 44.83 20.79 0.18
CA GLU A 451 45.50 20.74 -1.13
C GLU A 451 44.77 21.48 -2.27
N LYS A 452 43.44 21.65 -2.17
CA LYS A 452 42.62 22.38 -3.17
C LYS A 452 42.57 23.88 -2.91
N VAL A 453 42.67 24.27 -1.63
CA VAL A 453 42.59 25.67 -1.17
C VAL A 453 43.97 26.33 -1.14
N THR A 454 45.06 25.56 -1.12
CA THR A 454 46.42 26.08 -1.28
C THR A 454 46.55 26.86 -2.59
N PRO A 455 46.97 28.15 -2.53
CA PRO A 455 47.49 28.80 -3.71
C PRO A 455 48.73 28.03 -4.20
N ARG A 456 49.14 28.35 -5.42
CA ARG A 456 50.54 28.34 -5.88
C ARG A 456 51.46 29.19 -4.98
N SER A 457 51.31 29.11 -3.65
CA SER A 457 52.11 29.75 -2.62
C SER A 457 53.50 29.13 -2.57
N GLU A 458 53.62 27.82 -2.86
CA GLU A 458 54.91 27.19 -3.17
C GLU A 458 55.62 27.85 -4.35
N TYR A 459 54.87 28.43 -5.30
CA TYR A 459 55.41 29.19 -6.44
C TYR A 459 55.82 30.61 -6.03
N PHE A 460 55.20 31.19 -4.99
CA PHE A 460 55.60 32.48 -4.41
C PHE A 460 56.88 32.32 -3.59
N VAL A 461 56.98 31.27 -2.76
CA VAL A 461 58.16 31.02 -1.91
C VAL A 461 59.36 30.45 -2.70
N ARG A 462 59.15 29.56 -3.69
CA ARG A 462 60.26 29.07 -4.55
C ARG A 462 60.90 30.16 -5.41
N ASN A 463 60.12 31.12 -5.90
CA ASN A 463 60.67 32.25 -6.68
C ASN A 463 61.34 33.33 -5.81
N PHE A 464 61.17 33.26 -4.49
CA PHE A 464 61.93 34.08 -3.54
C PHE A 464 63.33 33.49 -3.25
N SER A 465 63.43 32.16 -3.18
CA SER A 465 64.61 31.44 -2.68
C SER A 465 65.61 31.00 -3.77
N ASP A 466 65.17 30.66 -4.99
CA ASP A 466 66.09 30.13 -6.00
C ASP A 466 66.71 31.24 -6.89
N GLY A 467 68.03 31.36 -6.81
CA GLY A 467 68.82 32.23 -7.68
C GLY A 467 69.91 31.49 -8.39
N HIS A 468 69.79 31.34 -9.71
CA HIS A 468 70.94 31.21 -10.58
C HIS A 468 70.64 31.75 -11.99
N ASN A 469 71.60 32.55 -12.48
CA ASN A 469 71.85 33.01 -13.84
C ASN A 469 70.89 32.59 -14.96
N MET A 470 70.29 33.56 -15.65
CA MET A 470 70.13 33.48 -17.10
C MET A 470 70.36 34.86 -17.73
N TYR A 471 71.47 34.96 -18.48
CA TYR A 471 71.63 35.93 -19.54
C TYR A 471 70.66 35.58 -20.67
N GLY A 472 69.99 36.61 -21.20
CA GLY A 472 69.44 36.72 -22.56
C GLY A 472 68.67 35.54 -23.14
N GLU A 473 67.36 35.72 -23.34
CA GLU A 473 66.74 35.49 -24.64
C GLU A 473 65.30 36.01 -24.67
N SER A 474 65.00 36.72 -25.75
CA SER A 474 63.71 37.27 -26.14
C SER A 474 62.65 36.17 -26.22
N PHE A 475 61.43 36.40 -25.70
CA PHE A 475 60.29 35.58 -26.08
C PHE A 475 59.08 36.41 -26.52
N SER A 476 58.71 36.14 -27.76
CA SER A 476 57.54 36.58 -28.50
C SER A 476 56.24 36.08 -27.88
N THR A 477 55.20 36.90 -28.02
CA THR A 477 53.80 36.57 -27.83
C THR A 477 53.37 35.36 -28.67
N ALA A 478 52.93 34.26 -28.04
CA ALA A 478 52.17 33.21 -28.70
C ALA A 478 51.04 32.68 -27.79
N ASN A 479 49.84 32.67 -28.37
CA ASN A 479 48.52 32.29 -27.86
C ASN A 479 48.42 31.03 -26.97
N THR A 480 47.73 31.15 -25.83
CA THR A 480 46.97 30.05 -25.17
C THR A 480 45.71 30.59 -24.47
N PRO A 481 44.61 29.79 -24.36
CA PRO A 481 43.26 30.27 -24.07
C PRO A 481 42.98 30.49 -22.58
N ASP A 482 42.20 31.54 -22.31
CA ASP A 482 41.41 31.94 -21.14
C ASP A 482 41.69 31.31 -19.74
N ASN A 483 41.84 32.22 -18.75
CA ASN A 483 41.99 32.06 -17.29
C ASN A 483 43.41 32.03 -16.69
N GLN A 484 44.37 32.74 -17.27
CA GLN A 484 45.66 33.02 -16.63
C GLN A 484 46.03 34.50 -16.73
N ARG A 485 45.45 35.34 -15.85
CA ARG A 485 46.08 36.61 -15.47
C ARG A 485 46.86 36.39 -14.18
N PHE A 486 48.15 36.10 -14.32
CA PHE A 486 49.08 36.05 -13.20
C PHE A 486 49.53 37.46 -12.86
N ILE A 487 49.47 37.84 -11.58
CA ILE A 487 50.41 38.84 -11.05
C ILE A 487 51.70 38.07 -10.73
N LEU A 488 52.56 37.93 -11.73
CA LEU A 488 53.94 37.48 -11.56
C LEU A 488 54.74 38.66 -11.01
N LEU A 489 54.80 38.80 -9.69
CA LEU A 489 55.87 39.58 -9.05
C LEU A 489 57.10 38.67 -8.98
N SER A 490 57.80 38.52 -10.10
CA SER A 490 59.11 37.87 -10.10
C SER A 490 60.11 38.70 -9.30
N ARG A 491 61.15 38.04 -8.79
CA ARG A 491 62.32 38.62 -8.11
C ARG A 491 62.87 39.90 -8.75
N THR A 492 62.58 40.12 -10.04
CA THR A 492 62.91 41.30 -10.82
C THR A 492 62.23 42.59 -10.36
N GLU A 493 60.96 42.64 -9.94
CA GLU A 493 60.34 43.94 -9.60
C GLU A 493 60.83 44.50 -8.25
N TYR A 494 61.09 43.66 -7.24
CA TYR A 494 61.74 44.09 -5.99
C TYR A 494 63.27 44.22 -6.10
N ARG A 495 63.96 43.40 -6.93
CA ARG A 495 65.40 43.62 -7.22
C ARG A 495 65.63 44.87 -8.06
N TRP A 496 64.71 45.26 -8.95
CA TRP A 496 64.85 46.48 -9.74
C TRP A 496 64.84 47.73 -8.86
N GLY A 497 64.12 47.72 -7.72
CA GLY A 497 64.17 48.80 -6.74
C GLY A 497 65.42 48.81 -5.87
N CYS A 498 65.99 47.65 -5.51
CA CYS A 498 67.06 47.57 -4.50
C CYS A 498 68.49 47.43 -5.07
N TYR A 499 68.67 46.96 -6.31
CA TYR A 499 70.00 46.63 -6.83
C TYR A 499 70.45 47.42 -8.07
N ASN A 500 69.56 48.17 -8.75
CA ASN A 500 69.89 48.85 -10.02
C ASN A 500 69.93 50.39 -9.98
N THR A 501 70.01 51.00 -8.81
CA THR A 501 70.34 52.42 -8.67
C THR A 501 71.79 52.60 -8.20
N THR A 502 72.75 52.26 -9.06
CA THR A 502 74.07 52.94 -9.01
C THR A 502 73.97 54.41 -9.44
N ALA A 503 72.78 54.86 -9.84
CA ALA A 503 72.41 56.26 -9.99
C ALA A 503 71.04 56.47 -9.32
N PHE A 504 70.93 57.49 -8.48
CA PHE A 504 69.74 57.88 -7.70
C PHE A 504 69.51 57.13 -6.38
N VAL A 505 70.15 57.63 -5.32
CA VAL A 505 69.54 57.62 -3.99
C VAL A 505 68.40 58.65 -4.02
N PRO A 506 67.14 58.30 -3.72
CA PRO A 506 66.07 59.28 -3.69
C PRO A 506 66.40 60.43 -2.73
N ASN A 507 66.00 61.63 -3.12
CA ASN A 507 66.20 62.86 -2.35
C ASN A 507 65.58 62.84 -0.94
N ASP A 508 64.69 61.88 -0.69
CA ASP A 508 64.05 61.59 0.59
C ASP A 508 63.86 60.07 0.76
N LEU A 509 64.34 59.48 1.86
CA LEU A 509 64.21 58.04 2.18
C LEU A 509 62.79 57.70 2.67
N ARG A 510 62.04 58.69 3.15
CA ARG A 510 60.72 58.50 3.74
C ARG A 510 59.66 58.08 2.70
N PRO A 511 59.53 58.71 1.51
CA PRO A 511 58.66 58.22 0.45
C PRO A 511 58.94 56.77 0.05
N TRP A 512 60.21 56.35 0.06
CA TRP A 512 60.59 54.98 -0.31
C TRP A 512 60.21 53.94 0.77
N CYS A 513 60.29 54.31 2.04
CA CYS A 513 59.80 53.48 3.14
C CYS A 513 58.26 53.40 3.15
N GLU A 514 57.58 54.53 2.92
CA GLU A 514 56.13 54.61 2.79
C GLU A 514 55.62 53.78 1.58
N ASP A 515 56.32 53.81 0.45
CA ASP A 515 56.04 53.00 -0.74
C ASP A 515 56.19 51.50 -0.46
N THR A 516 57.18 51.09 0.33
CA THR A 516 57.37 49.67 0.66
C THR A 516 56.32 49.15 1.63
N ILE A 517 55.92 49.94 2.63
CA ILE A 517 54.80 49.58 3.51
C ILE A 517 53.50 49.52 2.69
N SER A 518 53.30 50.45 1.76
CA SER A 518 52.16 50.46 0.84
C SER A 518 52.14 49.21 -0.06
N ASN A 519 53.29 48.83 -0.63
CA ASN A 519 53.44 47.63 -1.45
C ASN A 519 53.24 46.35 -0.62
N PHE A 520 53.77 46.28 0.60
CA PHE A 520 53.57 45.16 1.53
C PHE A 520 52.07 44.97 1.85
N LYS A 521 51.37 46.06 2.17
CA LYS A 521 49.91 46.05 2.38
C LYS A 521 49.16 45.59 1.13
N LYS A 522 49.54 46.08 -0.05
CA LYS A 522 48.93 45.70 -1.33
C LYS A 522 49.12 44.22 -1.64
N ILE A 523 50.30 43.67 -1.39
CA ILE A 523 50.61 42.24 -1.56
C ILE A 523 49.77 41.42 -0.57
N GLY A 524 49.75 41.79 0.70
CA GLY A 524 48.93 41.13 1.70
C GLY A 524 47.44 41.15 1.39
N GLN A 525 46.93 42.28 0.91
CA GLN A 525 45.53 42.41 0.46
C GLN A 525 45.23 41.51 -0.74
N ASN A 526 46.15 41.42 -1.72
CA ASN A 526 45.98 40.51 -2.85
C ASN A 526 45.92 39.04 -2.41
N ILE A 527 46.78 38.64 -1.46
CA ILE A 527 46.77 37.28 -0.89
C ILE A 527 45.45 37.01 -0.17
N ILE A 528 44.97 37.96 0.66
CA ILE A 528 43.67 37.84 1.34
C ILE A 528 42.53 37.74 0.31
N CYS A 529 42.52 38.56 -0.73
CA CYS A 529 41.52 38.51 -1.80
C CYS A 529 41.51 37.15 -2.54
N ASP A 530 42.68 36.57 -2.82
CA ASP A 530 42.79 35.26 -3.46
C ASP A 530 42.29 34.13 -2.55
N ILE A 531 42.61 34.19 -1.25
CA ILE A 531 42.10 33.27 -0.23
C ILE A 531 40.58 33.40 -0.13
N GLU A 532 40.05 34.62 -0.05
CA GLU A 532 38.61 34.89 0.00
C GLU A 532 37.89 34.33 -1.23
N LYS A 533 38.43 34.58 -2.43
CA LYS A 533 37.84 34.09 -3.67
C LYS A 533 37.71 32.56 -3.67
N ARG A 534 38.77 31.85 -3.27
CA ARG A 534 38.77 30.37 -3.22
C ARG A 534 37.83 29.83 -2.13
N LEU A 535 37.85 30.45 -0.95
CA LEU A 535 36.92 30.11 0.11
C LEU A 535 35.47 30.34 -0.34
N ASN A 536 35.19 31.43 -1.06
CA ASN A 536 33.85 31.68 -1.62
C ASN A 536 33.47 30.59 -2.63
N GLU A 537 34.32 30.29 -3.61
CA GLU A 537 34.01 29.29 -4.65
C GLU A 537 33.72 27.90 -4.07
N ASP A 538 34.55 27.42 -3.14
CA ASP A 538 34.41 26.06 -2.59
C ASP A 538 33.34 25.98 -1.48
N ILE A 539 33.30 26.97 -0.57
CA ILE A 539 32.35 26.96 0.56
C ILE A 539 30.95 27.34 0.10
N ASP A 540 30.78 28.30 -0.82
CA ASP A 540 29.45 28.71 -1.27
C ASP A 540 28.82 27.59 -2.12
N ALA A 541 29.60 26.91 -2.97
CA ALA A 541 29.13 25.73 -3.68
C ALA A 541 28.72 24.61 -2.71
N PHE A 542 29.50 24.37 -1.65
CA PHE A 542 29.19 23.40 -0.60
C PHE A 542 27.90 23.74 0.17
N ILE A 543 27.77 25.00 0.63
CA ILE A 543 26.61 25.50 1.37
C ILE A 543 25.37 25.39 0.49
N GLN A 544 25.43 25.91 -0.73
CA GLN A 544 24.29 25.92 -1.66
C GLN A 544 23.81 24.50 -1.97
N GLN A 545 24.73 23.56 -2.25
CA GLN A 545 24.35 22.17 -2.52
C GLN A 545 23.69 21.50 -1.32
N ARG A 546 24.23 21.68 -0.11
CA ARG A 546 23.70 21.05 1.11
C ARG A 546 22.38 21.69 1.56
N ASP A 547 22.28 23.01 1.52
CA ASP A 547 21.07 23.75 1.88
C ASP A 547 19.90 23.37 0.96
N ASN A 548 20.14 23.31 -0.36
CA ASN A 548 19.12 22.85 -1.32
C ASN A 548 18.65 21.43 -1.02
N LEU A 549 19.59 20.49 -0.81
CA LEU A 549 19.25 19.09 -0.53
C LEU A 549 18.45 18.94 0.78
N LEU A 550 18.84 19.64 1.84
CA LEU A 550 18.16 19.56 3.13
C LEU A 550 16.77 20.20 3.08
N LYS A 551 16.61 21.33 2.37
CA LYS A 551 15.30 21.96 2.15
C LYS A 551 14.35 21.08 1.34
N GLU A 552 14.83 20.47 0.25
CA GLU A 552 14.03 19.52 -0.52
C GLU A 552 13.62 18.31 0.34
N TYR A 553 14.54 17.83 1.18
CA TYR A 553 14.24 16.73 2.09
C TYR A 553 13.22 17.11 3.17
N GLU A 554 13.35 18.30 3.77
CA GLU A 554 12.40 18.85 4.73
C GLU A 554 10.99 18.93 4.13
N ILE A 555 10.86 19.52 2.94
CA ILE A 555 9.57 19.61 2.21
C ILE A 555 8.97 18.22 1.98
N SER A 556 9.79 17.25 1.58
CA SER A 556 9.36 15.86 1.37
C SER A 556 8.84 15.20 2.66
N LEU A 557 9.52 15.43 3.79
CA LEU A 557 9.10 14.92 5.09
C LEU A 557 7.82 15.59 5.57
N GLN A 558 7.70 16.92 5.45
CA GLN A 558 6.49 17.66 5.80
C GLN A 558 5.28 17.16 5.00
N PHE A 559 5.43 16.95 3.69
CA PHE A 559 4.39 16.38 2.84
C PHE A 559 3.98 14.97 3.29
N THR A 560 4.97 14.13 3.63
CA THR A 560 4.74 12.77 4.13
C THR A 560 3.96 12.79 5.45
N ILE A 561 4.34 13.66 6.38
CA ILE A 561 3.65 13.83 7.67
C ILE A 561 2.21 14.30 7.44
N GLN A 562 1.99 15.31 6.60
CA GLN A 562 0.65 15.81 6.29
C GLN A 562 -0.25 14.72 5.71
N THR A 563 0.28 13.93 4.76
CA THR A 563 -0.45 12.79 4.17
C THR A 563 -0.80 11.75 5.23
N LYS A 564 0.15 11.37 6.08
CA LYS A 564 -0.10 10.42 7.18
C LYS A 564 -1.12 10.94 8.20
N LYS A 565 -1.07 12.23 8.56
CA LYS A 565 -2.06 12.88 9.45
C LYS A 565 -3.46 12.85 8.84
N LYS A 566 -3.60 13.09 7.53
CA LYS A 566 -4.89 12.96 6.83
C LYS A 566 -5.45 11.54 6.92
N ILE A 567 -4.64 10.53 6.62
CA ILE A 567 -5.04 9.11 6.70
C ILE A 567 -5.44 8.75 8.14
N GLN A 568 -4.64 9.14 9.13
CA GLN A 568 -4.92 8.91 10.54
C GLN A 568 -6.26 9.54 10.95
N ASN A 569 -6.55 10.76 10.50
CA ASN A 569 -7.83 11.42 10.79
C ASN A 569 -9.01 10.69 10.15
N SER A 570 -8.88 10.24 8.89
CA SER A 570 -9.90 9.40 8.24
C SER A 570 -10.17 8.12 9.04
N TYR A 571 -9.13 7.44 9.52
CA TYR A 571 -9.29 6.25 10.36
C TYR A 571 -9.99 6.56 11.68
N ARG A 572 -9.67 7.70 12.33
CA ARG A 572 -10.36 8.14 13.56
C ARG A 572 -11.86 8.37 13.32
N ILE A 573 -12.23 8.96 12.19
CA ILE A 573 -13.63 9.13 11.80
C ILE A 573 -14.32 7.77 11.66
N PHE A 574 -13.71 6.82 10.94
CA PHE A 574 -14.28 5.48 10.80
C PHE A 574 -14.43 4.77 12.15
N VAL A 575 -13.42 4.81 13.02
CA VAL A 575 -13.49 4.22 14.36
C VAL A 575 -14.63 4.81 15.20
N SER A 576 -14.88 6.12 15.09
CA SER A 576 -16.02 6.78 15.73
C SER A 576 -17.35 6.24 15.18
N GLN A 577 -17.49 6.13 13.85
CA GLN A 577 -18.69 5.60 13.22
C GLN A 577 -18.95 4.13 13.61
N TYR A 578 -17.90 3.29 13.60
CA TYR A 578 -18.00 1.91 14.08
C TYR A 578 -18.43 1.84 15.54
N SER A 579 -17.94 2.75 16.39
CA SER A 579 -18.31 2.78 17.81
C SER A 579 -19.77 3.18 18.02
N GLU A 580 -20.26 4.18 17.28
CA GLU A 580 -21.68 4.57 17.31
C GLU A 580 -22.57 3.43 16.82
N PHE A 581 -22.19 2.78 15.71
CA PHE A 581 -22.92 1.67 15.14
C PHE A 581 -22.97 0.48 16.12
N LEU A 582 -21.83 0.10 16.72
CA LEU A 582 -21.76 -0.95 17.73
C LEU A 582 -22.66 -0.63 18.94
N GLY A 583 -22.70 0.62 19.38
CA GLY A 583 -23.59 1.08 20.45
C GLY A 583 -25.07 0.91 20.11
N LYS A 584 -25.48 1.30 18.89
CA LYS A 584 -26.86 1.09 18.40
C LYS A 584 -27.22 -0.39 18.31
N THR A 585 -26.29 -1.22 17.84
CA THR A 585 -26.54 -2.66 17.68
C THR A 585 -26.62 -3.43 19.00
N ALA A 586 -26.00 -2.94 20.08
CA ALA A 586 -26.12 -3.56 21.40
C ALA A 586 -27.58 -3.57 21.91
N ASN A 587 -28.36 -2.55 21.56
CA ASN A 587 -29.79 -2.50 21.87
C ASN A 587 -30.58 -3.56 21.08
N LEU A 588 -30.28 -3.70 19.79
CA LEU A 588 -30.88 -4.75 18.94
C LEU A 588 -30.56 -6.16 19.44
N GLU A 589 -29.32 -6.41 19.88
CA GLU A 589 -28.95 -7.71 20.46
C GLU A 589 -29.77 -8.01 21.73
N LYS A 590 -30.01 -6.99 22.56
CA LYS A 590 -30.82 -7.11 23.77
C LYS A 590 -32.29 -7.41 23.45
N ASP A 591 -32.86 -6.70 22.48
CA ASP A 591 -34.24 -6.92 22.02
C ASP A 591 -34.41 -8.32 21.42
N LEU A 592 -33.42 -8.77 20.66
CA LEU A 592 -33.44 -10.10 20.06
C LEU A 592 -33.37 -11.20 21.13
N LYS A 593 -32.52 -11.04 22.15
CA LYS A 593 -32.47 -11.95 23.31
C LYS A 593 -33.78 -11.97 24.09
N TYR A 594 -34.41 -10.81 24.27
CA TYR A 594 -35.73 -10.72 24.91
C TYR A 594 -36.78 -11.52 24.14
N LEU A 595 -36.84 -11.36 22.81
CA LEU A 595 -37.76 -12.13 21.96
C LEU A 595 -37.46 -13.64 22.03
N GLN A 596 -36.19 -14.04 22.01
CA GLN A 596 -35.80 -15.45 22.15
C GLN A 596 -36.26 -16.06 23.48
N GLU A 597 -36.15 -15.33 24.60
CA GLU A 597 -36.62 -15.80 25.91
C GLU A 597 -38.15 -15.78 26.02
N TYR A 598 -38.82 -14.78 25.44
CA TYR A 598 -40.30 -14.72 25.38
C TYR A 598 -40.88 -15.96 24.70
N PHE A 599 -40.40 -16.31 23.50
CA PHE A 599 -40.82 -17.51 22.74
C PHE A 599 -40.24 -18.84 23.28
N LYS A 600 -39.50 -18.80 24.38
CA LYS A 600 -39.06 -20.00 25.10
C LYS A 600 -40.00 -20.33 26.27
N GLN A 601 -40.71 -19.33 26.79
CA GLN A 601 -41.66 -19.44 27.89
C GLN A 601 -43.12 -19.62 27.42
N HIS A 602 -43.39 -19.27 26.17
CA HIS A 602 -44.65 -19.43 25.45
C HIS A 602 -44.42 -20.29 24.21
#